data_AF-A0A6A7LAR6-F1
#
_entry.id   AF-A0A6A7LAR6-F1
#
_cell.length_a   1.000
_cell.length_b   1.000
_cell.length_c   1.000
_cell.angle_alpha   90.00
_cell.angle_beta   90.00
_cell.angle_gamma   90.00
#
_symmetry.space_group_name_H-M   'P 1'
#
loop_
_entity.id
_entity.type
_entity.pdbx_description
1 polymer ?
#
loop_
_entity_poly.entity_id
_entity_poly.type
_entity_poly.pdbx_seq_one_letter_code
_entity_poly.pdbx_strand_id
1 'polypeptide(L)'
;METFWHDVRYSIRSLARSPGFTLVAVLALALGIGANTAMFSVAYGLMLRPLPGAANAHELVSVTLLEPGDDFPHGFPHKLSHVSYQDYRSLNTIFADAVGFFDVFAQLGSEGGNPERIQSLVVTGNYFDVLGVQAQEGRTFSADESTRTGAGNVLVLSHEYWQRRFGGDPSAIGSVVRQGLLKAAIGIALGLLGAFGAARLLTNYLVGVTPTDPATFAVVVLFLGGMAVLASLVPALRATRVDPMIALRNE
;
A
#
# COMPACT_ATOMS: atom_id res chain seq x y z
N MET A 1 -23.83 35.32 46.43
CA MET A 1 -23.37 33.92 46.53
C MET A 1 -24.38 33.03 47.27
N GLU A 2 -24.95 33.49 48.39
CA GLU A 2 -26.00 32.78 49.17
C GLU A 2 -27.17 32.25 48.33
N THR A 3 -27.62 33.03 47.33
CA THR A 3 -28.73 32.69 46.42
C THR A 3 -28.42 31.52 45.49
N PHE A 4 -27.24 31.51 44.86
CA PHE A 4 -26.81 30.43 43.97
C PHE A 4 -26.73 29.08 44.69
N TRP A 5 -26.24 29.07 45.93
CA TRP A 5 -26.17 27.84 46.73
C TRP A 5 -27.55 27.33 47.14
N HIS A 6 -28.49 28.23 47.43
CA HIS A 6 -29.88 27.87 47.67
C HIS A 6 -30.53 27.24 46.43
N ASP A 7 -30.30 27.82 45.25
CA ASP A 7 -30.89 27.35 43.99
C ASP A 7 -30.36 25.97 43.57
N VAL A 8 -29.05 25.73 43.72
CA VAL A 8 -28.44 24.41 43.45
C VAL A 8 -29.02 23.35 44.40
N ARG A 9 -29.10 23.66 45.69
CA ARG A 9 -29.59 22.73 46.72
C ARG A 9 -31.08 22.45 46.58
N TYR A 10 -31.86 23.44 46.16
CA TYR A 10 -33.28 23.28 45.82
C TYR A 10 -33.45 22.38 44.59
N SER A 11 -32.67 22.60 43.54
CA SER A 11 -32.70 21.81 42.30
C SER A 11 -32.37 20.33 42.52
N ILE A 12 -31.34 20.02 43.32
CA ILE A 12 -31.00 18.63 43.70
C ILE A 12 -32.15 17.97 44.46
N ARG A 13 -32.78 18.69 45.39
CA ARG A 13 -33.91 18.16 46.17
C ARG A 13 -35.16 17.98 45.31
N SER A 14 -35.35 18.83 44.31
CA SER A 14 -36.42 18.71 43.30
C SER A 14 -36.23 17.46 42.45
N LEU A 15 -35.01 17.23 41.94
CA LEU A 15 -34.65 16.03 41.16
C LEU A 15 -34.86 14.73 41.95
N ALA A 16 -34.59 14.74 43.27
CA ALA A 16 -34.81 13.60 44.16
C ALA A 16 -36.30 13.31 44.44
N ARG A 17 -37.20 14.29 44.26
CA ARG A 17 -38.65 14.11 44.44
C ARG A 17 -39.35 13.48 43.23
N SER A 18 -38.76 13.57 42.04
CA SER A 18 -39.33 13.04 40.78
C SER A 18 -38.39 12.01 40.12
N PRO A 19 -38.12 10.87 40.77
CA PRO A 19 -37.06 9.94 40.36
C PRO A 19 -37.23 9.38 38.94
N GLY A 20 -38.47 9.14 38.49
CA GLY A 20 -38.73 8.62 37.14
C GLY A 20 -38.37 9.60 36.03
N PHE A 21 -38.77 10.87 36.16
CA PHE A 21 -38.43 11.92 35.19
C PHE A 21 -36.92 12.20 35.18
N THR A 22 -36.33 12.31 36.37
CA THR A 22 -34.88 12.52 36.53
C THR A 22 -34.07 11.40 35.89
N LEU A 23 -34.48 10.13 36.05
CA LEU A 23 -33.79 8.99 35.46
C LEU A 23 -33.80 9.05 33.93
N VAL A 24 -34.95 9.34 33.32
CA VAL A 24 -35.07 9.45 31.85
C VAL A 24 -34.21 10.61 31.33
N ALA A 25 -34.23 11.76 32.00
CA ALA A 25 -33.43 12.92 31.62
C ALA A 25 -31.93 12.64 31.72
N VAL A 26 -31.48 11.99 32.80
CA VAL A 26 -30.06 11.60 33.00
C VAL A 26 -29.64 10.58 31.95
N LEU A 27 -30.45 9.58 31.65
CA LEU A 27 -30.14 8.57 30.62
C LEU A 27 -30.06 9.19 29.22
N ALA A 28 -30.98 10.08 28.87
CA ALA A 28 -30.97 10.79 27.59
C ALA A 28 -29.71 11.67 27.45
N LEU A 29 -29.36 12.43 28.49
CA LEU A 29 -28.13 13.23 28.51
C LEU A 29 -26.87 12.36 28.46
N ALA A 30 -26.81 11.28 29.24
CA ALA A 30 -25.69 10.35 29.25
C ALA A 30 -25.48 9.70 27.88
N LEU A 31 -26.55 9.30 27.20
CA LEU A 31 -26.50 8.74 25.84
C LEU A 31 -26.01 9.78 24.83
N GLY A 32 -26.54 11.01 24.88
CA GLY A 32 -26.14 12.09 23.97
C GLY A 32 -24.67 12.49 24.14
N ILE A 33 -24.21 12.63 25.38
CA ILE A 33 -22.81 12.93 25.70
C ILE A 33 -21.93 11.73 25.28
N GLY A 34 -22.29 10.52 25.70
CA GLY A 34 -21.52 9.31 25.43
C GLY A 34 -21.36 9.01 23.95
N ALA A 35 -22.43 9.12 23.16
CA ALA A 35 -22.39 8.89 21.72
C ALA A 35 -21.48 9.91 21.00
N ASN A 36 -21.61 11.19 21.34
CA ASN A 36 -20.75 12.23 20.77
C ASN A 36 -19.28 12.02 21.17
N THR A 37 -19.00 11.75 22.44
CA THR A 37 -17.64 11.47 22.92
C THR A 37 -17.04 10.22 22.27
N ALA A 38 -17.83 9.16 22.06
CA ALA A 38 -17.38 7.94 21.37
C ALA A 38 -17.02 8.23 19.91
N MET A 39 -17.87 8.97 19.19
CA MET A 39 -17.60 9.38 17.81
C MET A 39 -16.29 10.18 17.71
N PHE A 40 -16.11 11.18 18.59
CA PHE A 40 -14.87 11.97 18.61
C PHE A 40 -13.65 11.16 19.06
N SER A 41 -13.81 10.16 19.93
CA SER A 41 -12.70 9.29 20.36
C SER A 41 -12.22 8.40 19.21
N VAL A 42 -13.15 7.86 18.42
CA VAL A 42 -12.82 7.10 17.20
C VAL A 42 -12.17 8.00 16.17
N ALA A 43 -12.74 9.19 15.91
CA ALA A 43 -12.15 10.16 15.00
C ALA A 43 -10.74 10.58 15.43
N TYR A 44 -10.53 10.83 16.73
CA TYR A 44 -9.21 11.14 17.26
C TYR A 44 -8.24 9.97 17.08
N GLY A 45 -8.68 8.74 17.41
CA GLY A 45 -7.86 7.54 17.30
C GLY A 45 -7.45 7.19 15.86
N LEU A 46 -8.27 7.54 14.88
CA LEU A 46 -8.02 7.26 13.45
C LEU A 46 -7.37 8.43 12.70
N MET A 47 -7.73 9.69 13.03
CA MET A 47 -7.35 10.86 12.24
C MET A 47 -6.29 11.75 12.92
N LEU A 48 -6.20 11.72 14.25
CA LEU A 48 -5.38 12.67 15.02
C LEU A 48 -4.31 12.00 15.90
N ARG A 49 -4.27 10.66 15.92
CA ARG A 49 -3.27 9.93 16.69
C ARG A 49 -1.90 10.13 16.03
N PRO A 50 -0.88 10.62 16.75
CA PRO A 50 0.46 10.78 16.19
C PRO A 50 0.96 9.44 15.69
N LEU A 51 1.63 9.45 14.53
CA LEU A 51 2.19 8.28 13.85
C LEU A 51 2.94 7.38 14.86
N PRO A 52 2.37 6.22 15.26
CA PRO A 52 2.97 5.41 16.30
C PRO A 52 4.32 4.86 15.81
N GLY A 53 5.38 5.14 16.55
CA GLY A 53 6.73 4.67 16.26
C GLY A 53 7.64 5.71 15.59
N ALA A 54 7.13 6.84 15.11
CA ALA A 54 7.98 7.94 14.66
C ALA A 54 8.56 8.69 15.87
N ALA A 55 9.89 8.83 15.94
CA ALA A 55 10.56 9.44 17.08
C ALA A 55 10.10 10.90 17.31
N ASN A 56 9.96 11.65 16.21
CA ASN A 56 9.62 13.07 16.22
C ASN A 56 8.34 13.37 15.42
N ALA A 57 7.25 12.65 15.70
CA ALA A 57 6.00 12.80 14.94
C ALA A 57 5.44 14.24 14.87
N HIS A 58 5.76 15.09 15.85
CA HIS A 58 5.31 16.49 15.93
C HIS A 58 6.12 17.46 15.06
N GLU A 59 7.28 17.03 14.54
CA GLU A 59 8.13 17.82 13.63
C GLU A 59 7.83 17.51 12.16
N LEU A 60 7.02 16.49 11.89
CA LEU A 60 6.67 16.06 10.54
C LEU A 60 5.57 16.95 9.97
N VAL A 61 5.81 17.49 8.78
CA VAL A 61 4.86 18.31 8.03
C VAL A 61 4.63 17.67 6.66
N SER A 62 3.37 17.59 6.24
CA SER A 62 3.02 17.18 4.88
C SER A 62 3.09 18.38 3.95
N VAL A 63 3.89 18.27 2.89
CA VAL A 63 3.99 19.29 1.84
C VAL A 63 3.21 18.80 0.62
N THR A 64 2.17 19.53 0.26
CA THR A 64 1.33 19.25 -0.91
C THR A 64 1.46 20.40 -1.90
N LEU A 65 1.75 20.09 -3.16
CA LEU A 65 1.75 21.07 -4.23
C LEU A 65 0.30 21.42 -4.61
N LEU A 66 0.01 22.70 -4.79
CA LEU A 66 -1.29 23.22 -5.22
C LEU A 66 -1.11 23.91 -6.56
N GLU A 67 -1.87 23.52 -7.58
CA GLU A 67 -1.85 24.21 -8.87
C GLU A 67 -2.85 25.38 -8.85
N PRO A 68 -2.51 26.54 -9.45
CA PRO A 68 -3.44 27.67 -9.53
C PRO A 68 -4.72 27.28 -10.29
N GLY A 69 -5.86 27.30 -9.59
CA GLY A 69 -7.17 26.90 -10.13
C GLY A 69 -7.77 25.63 -9.52
N ASP A 70 -7.04 24.95 -8.63
CA ASP A 70 -7.58 23.81 -7.87
C ASP A 70 -8.44 24.25 -6.68
N ASP A 71 -9.76 24.19 -6.85
CA ASP A 71 -10.72 24.29 -5.75
C ASP A 71 -10.85 22.97 -4.97
N PHE A 72 -9.75 22.30 -4.62
CA PHE A 72 -9.74 21.11 -3.75
C PHE A 72 -10.91 20.09 -3.88
N PRO A 73 -11.42 19.62 -5.06
CA PRO A 73 -12.65 18.81 -5.04
C PRO A 73 -12.41 17.29 -4.94
N HIS A 74 -11.24 16.74 -5.31
CA HIS A 74 -11.08 15.27 -5.44
C HIS A 74 -9.70 14.71 -5.03
N GLY A 75 -9.38 14.77 -3.74
CA GLY A 75 -8.95 13.57 -3.00
C GLY A 75 -7.56 12.95 -3.19
N PHE A 76 -6.66 13.45 -4.04
CA PHE A 76 -5.26 12.98 -4.04
C PHE A 76 -4.28 14.14 -4.25
N PRO A 77 -3.22 14.27 -3.41
CA PRO A 77 -2.19 15.27 -3.63
C PRO A 77 -1.52 15.04 -4.99
N HIS A 78 -1.20 16.13 -5.69
CA HIS A 78 -0.46 16.07 -6.95
C HIS A 78 0.81 15.26 -6.77
N LYS A 79 0.98 14.22 -7.61
CA LYS A 79 2.14 13.35 -7.53
C LYS A 79 3.36 14.11 -8.03
N LEU A 80 4.26 14.44 -7.10
CA LEU A 80 5.51 15.10 -7.42
C LEU A 80 6.45 14.12 -8.13
N SER A 81 7.02 14.53 -9.26
CA SER A 81 8.02 13.72 -9.95
C SER A 81 9.25 13.53 -9.05
N HIS A 82 9.93 12.38 -9.15
CA HIS A 82 11.13 12.12 -8.34
C HIS A 82 12.22 13.18 -8.57
N VAL A 83 12.36 13.66 -9.81
CA VAL A 83 13.31 14.72 -10.16
C VAL A 83 12.96 16.03 -9.47
N SER A 84 11.70 16.45 -9.54
CA SER A 84 11.24 17.67 -8.86
C SER A 84 11.40 17.57 -7.33
N TYR A 85 11.15 16.39 -6.75
CA TYR A 85 11.44 16.14 -5.33
C TYR A 85 12.91 16.36 -4.99
N GLN A 86 13.85 15.87 -5.81
CA GLN A 86 15.27 16.08 -5.59
C GLN A 86 15.63 17.57 -5.65
N ASP A 87 15.06 18.30 -6.61
CA ASP A 87 15.26 19.75 -6.71
C ASP A 87 14.76 20.46 -5.44
N TYR A 88 13.54 20.19 -5.00
CA TYR A 88 12.99 20.78 -3.78
C TYR A 88 13.79 20.43 -2.53
N ARG A 89 14.25 19.17 -2.41
CA ARG A 89 15.10 18.73 -1.30
C ARG A 89 16.46 19.43 -1.32
N SER A 90 17.06 19.63 -2.50
CA SER A 90 18.37 20.27 -2.63
C SER A 90 18.35 21.78 -2.35
N LEU A 91 17.22 22.43 -2.65
CA LEU A 91 16.99 23.85 -2.41
C LEU A 91 16.42 24.13 -1.01
N ASN A 92 16.04 23.08 -0.28
CA ASN A 92 15.42 23.21 1.03
C ASN A 92 16.45 23.69 2.07
N THR A 93 16.12 24.82 2.69
CA THR A 93 16.88 25.43 3.80
C THR A 93 16.08 25.50 5.10
N ILE A 94 14.80 25.12 5.06
CA ILE A 94 13.84 25.30 6.16
C ILE A 94 13.67 24.00 6.94
N PHE A 95 13.41 22.89 6.24
CA PHE A 95 13.22 21.59 6.88
C PHE A 95 14.56 20.85 7.01
N ALA A 96 14.73 20.10 8.09
CA ALA A 96 15.93 19.29 8.32
C ALA A 96 16.18 18.27 7.20
N ASP A 97 15.11 17.66 6.69
CA ASP A 97 15.14 16.82 5.50
C ASP A 97 13.73 16.71 4.88
N ALA A 98 13.65 16.19 3.66
CA ALA A 98 12.40 15.87 2.98
C ALA A 98 12.39 14.41 2.54
N VAL A 99 11.21 13.78 2.55
CA VAL A 99 11.01 12.39 2.11
C VAL A 99 9.83 12.32 1.15
N GLY A 100 9.92 11.41 0.19
CA GLY A 100 8.85 11.11 -0.75
C GLY A 100 8.28 9.72 -0.47
N PHE A 101 6.95 9.59 -0.53
CA PHE A 101 6.29 8.30 -0.49
C PHE A 101 5.13 8.24 -1.49
N PHE A 102 4.82 7.04 -1.96
CA PHE A 102 3.73 6.78 -2.88
C PHE A 102 3.09 5.43 -2.60
N ASP A 103 1.77 5.41 -2.42
CA ASP A 103 1.00 4.17 -2.22
C ASP A 103 0.93 3.35 -3.51
N VAL A 104 1.30 2.08 -3.38
CA VAL A 104 1.23 1.09 -4.46
C VAL A 104 0.54 -0.17 -3.93
N PHE A 105 -0.42 -0.70 -4.68
CA PHE A 105 -0.94 -2.03 -4.41
C PHE A 105 -0.05 -3.07 -5.07
N ALA A 106 0.68 -3.84 -4.27
CA ALA A 106 1.43 -4.99 -4.74
C ALA A 106 0.56 -6.25 -4.69
N GLN A 107 0.72 -7.13 -5.67
CA GLN A 107 0.13 -8.48 -5.63
C GLN A 107 1.24 -9.47 -5.31
N LEU A 108 1.19 -10.08 -4.13
CA LEU A 108 2.11 -11.17 -3.79
C LEU A 108 1.45 -12.51 -4.08
N GLY A 109 2.10 -13.30 -4.94
CA GLY A 109 1.66 -14.65 -5.23
C GLY A 109 1.91 -15.57 -4.02
N SER A 110 0.85 -16.10 -3.43
CA SER A 110 0.93 -17.16 -2.42
C SER A 110 1.18 -18.53 -3.06
N GLU A 111 1.87 -19.44 -2.37
CA GLU A 111 2.18 -20.80 -2.86
C GLU A 111 0.94 -21.73 -2.98
N GLY A 112 -0.27 -21.27 -2.67
CA GLY A 112 -1.47 -22.12 -2.65
C GLY A 112 -2.76 -21.57 -3.28
N GLY A 113 -2.76 -20.37 -3.87
CA GLY A 113 -3.98 -19.77 -4.43
C GLY A 113 -4.21 -18.31 -4.02
N ASN A 114 -4.98 -17.62 -4.87
CA ASN A 114 -5.27 -16.18 -5.00
C ASN A 114 -4.15 -15.18 -4.61
N PRO A 115 -3.74 -14.29 -5.54
CA PRO A 115 -2.79 -13.23 -5.22
C PRO A 115 -3.32 -12.37 -4.07
N GLU A 116 -2.54 -12.25 -2.99
CA GLU A 116 -2.86 -11.35 -1.89
C GLU A 116 -2.54 -9.94 -2.36
N ARG A 117 -3.54 -9.05 -2.35
CA ARG A 117 -3.33 -7.64 -2.62
C ARG A 117 -2.88 -6.98 -1.32
N ILE A 118 -1.66 -6.46 -1.34
CA ILE A 118 -1.01 -5.85 -0.18
C ILE A 118 -0.83 -4.37 -0.50
N GLN A 119 -1.33 -3.52 0.39
CA GLN A 119 -0.99 -2.10 0.35
C GLN A 119 0.47 -1.95 0.73
N SER A 120 1.24 -1.34 -0.17
CA SER A 120 2.68 -1.13 -0.04
C SER A 120 2.99 0.34 -0.26
N LEU A 121 4.06 0.83 0.33
CA LEU A 121 4.56 2.19 0.07
C LEU A 121 5.89 2.08 -0.66
N VAL A 122 6.02 2.81 -1.76
CA VAL A 122 7.32 3.13 -2.35
C VAL A 122 7.81 4.40 -1.69
N VAL A 123 9.01 4.36 -1.12
CA VAL A 123 9.56 5.47 -0.34
C VAL A 123 10.97 5.81 -0.79
N THR A 124 11.42 7.03 -0.47
CA THR A 124 12.82 7.45 -0.65
C THR A 124 13.74 6.75 0.33
N GLY A 125 15.03 6.60 -0.01
CA GLY A 125 15.99 5.85 0.80
C GLY A 125 16.19 6.39 2.22
N ASN A 126 16.00 7.68 2.44
CA ASN A 126 16.07 8.34 3.74
C ASN A 126 14.76 8.29 4.56
N TYR A 127 13.72 7.60 4.08
CA TYR A 127 12.38 7.63 4.69
C TYR A 127 12.37 7.21 6.16
N PHE A 128 13.02 6.09 6.49
CA PHE A 128 13.05 5.58 7.85
C PHE A 128 13.95 6.41 8.77
N ASP A 129 15.01 7.01 8.24
CA ASP A 129 15.92 7.88 9.00
C ASP A 129 15.19 9.15 9.47
N VAL A 130 14.42 9.78 8.57
CA VAL A 130 13.61 10.97 8.90
C VAL A 130 12.50 10.65 9.89
N LEU A 131 11.89 9.47 9.79
CA LEU A 131 10.91 9.02 10.79
C LEU A 131 11.56 8.59 12.12
N GLY A 132 12.88 8.40 12.16
CA GLY A 132 13.60 7.87 13.32
C GLY A 132 13.24 6.42 13.64
N VAL A 133 12.79 5.65 12.66
CA VAL A 133 12.35 4.26 12.82
C VAL A 133 13.48 3.32 12.47
N GLN A 134 13.85 2.46 13.42
CA GLN A 134 14.86 1.43 13.22
C GLN A 134 14.22 0.09 12.85
N ALA A 135 14.88 -0.67 11.98
CA ALA A 135 14.46 -2.03 11.69
C ALA A 135 14.65 -2.92 12.92
N GLN A 136 13.62 -3.68 13.30
CA GLN A 136 13.73 -4.67 14.36
C GLN A 136 14.65 -5.82 13.95
N GLU A 137 14.52 -6.26 12.68
CA GLU A 137 15.31 -7.33 12.08
C GLU A 137 15.83 -6.87 10.72
N GLY A 138 17.09 -7.18 10.41
CA GLY A 138 17.72 -6.81 9.15
C GLY A 138 18.12 -5.32 9.09
N ARG A 139 17.78 -4.64 7.99
CA ARG A 139 18.12 -3.23 7.75
C ARG A 139 17.01 -2.50 6.99
N THR A 140 16.97 -1.19 7.15
CA THR A 140 16.17 -0.28 6.34
C THR A 140 16.88 0.06 5.02
N PHE A 141 16.24 0.89 4.20
CA PHE A 141 16.84 1.44 2.99
C PHE A 141 18.06 2.30 3.31
N SER A 142 19.06 2.27 2.43
CA SER A 142 20.17 3.23 2.47
C SER A 142 19.88 4.40 1.53
N ALA A 143 20.27 5.62 1.91
CA ALA A 143 20.08 6.82 1.09
C ALA A 143 20.60 6.67 -0.35
N ASP A 144 21.71 5.93 -0.54
CA ASP A 144 22.34 5.73 -1.85
C ASP A 144 21.62 4.73 -2.75
N GLU A 145 20.63 3.99 -2.23
CA GLU A 145 19.88 3.01 -3.01
C GLU A 145 18.85 3.68 -3.94
N SER A 146 18.40 4.89 -3.64
CA SER A 146 17.49 5.65 -4.51
C SER A 146 18.15 6.21 -5.77
N THR A 147 19.47 6.42 -5.73
CA THR A 147 20.24 7.06 -6.81
C THR A 147 20.87 6.07 -7.77
N ARG A 148 21.02 4.80 -7.36
CA ARG A 148 21.67 3.75 -8.15
C ARG A 148 20.65 3.02 -9.02
N THR A 149 20.81 3.12 -10.34
CA THR A 149 20.05 2.30 -11.30
C THR A 149 20.35 0.82 -11.06
N GLY A 150 19.34 0.03 -10.69
CA GLY A 150 19.49 -1.40 -10.38
C GLY A 150 19.91 -1.72 -8.94
N ALA A 151 19.90 -0.74 -8.03
CA ALA A 151 20.15 -0.98 -6.60
C ALA A 151 18.98 -1.69 -5.91
N GLY A 152 18.94 -3.02 -6.10
CA GLY A 152 18.34 -3.96 -5.16
C GLY A 152 16.83 -3.87 -4.99
N ASN A 153 16.17 -5.00 -5.22
CA ASN A 153 14.78 -5.21 -4.81
C ASN A 153 14.72 -5.36 -3.28
N VAL A 154 15.01 -4.27 -2.54
CA VAL A 154 14.91 -4.23 -1.08
C VAL A 154 13.44 -3.99 -0.74
N LEU A 155 12.90 -4.82 0.14
CA LEU A 155 11.54 -4.71 0.63
C LEU A 155 11.61 -4.68 2.16
N VAL A 156 10.96 -3.70 2.77
CA VAL A 156 10.78 -3.65 4.23
C VAL A 156 9.37 -4.13 4.53
N LEU A 157 9.25 -5.17 5.37
CA LEU A 157 7.97 -5.73 5.77
C LEU A 157 7.51 -5.06 7.08
N SER A 158 6.21 -4.78 7.18
CA SER A 158 5.64 -4.40 8.48
C SER A 158 5.69 -5.59 9.43
N HIS A 159 5.86 -5.30 10.72
CA HIS A 159 5.93 -6.32 11.76
C HIS A 159 4.69 -7.23 11.76
N GLU A 160 3.49 -6.65 11.64
CA GLU A 160 2.24 -7.41 11.57
C GLU A 160 2.19 -8.33 10.35
N TYR A 161 2.62 -7.85 9.17
CA TYR A 161 2.64 -8.67 7.97
C TYR A 161 3.63 -9.82 8.11
N TRP A 162 4.81 -9.55 8.67
CA TRP A 162 5.83 -10.57 8.92
C TRP A 162 5.35 -11.65 9.89
N GLN A 163 4.70 -11.27 10.99
CA GLN A 163 4.10 -12.23 11.93
C GLN A 163 2.97 -13.03 11.30
N ARG A 164 2.02 -12.36 10.62
CA ARG A 164 0.84 -13.01 10.02
C ARG A 164 1.23 -13.99 8.91
N ARG A 165 2.18 -13.60 8.05
CA ARG A 165 2.52 -14.35 6.84
C ARG A 165 3.62 -15.39 7.05
N PHE A 166 4.60 -15.07 7.88
CA PHE A 166 5.81 -15.87 8.08
C PHE A 166 5.99 -16.34 9.52
N GLY A 167 5.02 -16.11 10.41
CA GLY A 167 5.10 -16.54 11.81
C GLY A 167 6.23 -15.88 12.59
N GLY A 168 6.80 -14.78 12.10
CA GLY A 168 7.99 -14.16 12.70
C GLY A 168 9.29 -14.92 12.40
N ASP A 169 9.35 -15.73 11.34
CA ASP A 169 10.58 -16.42 10.94
C ASP A 169 11.57 -15.44 10.27
N PRO A 170 12.79 -15.22 10.84
CA PRO A 170 13.79 -14.36 10.25
C PRO A 170 14.34 -14.87 8.91
N SER A 171 14.30 -16.19 8.67
CA SER A 171 14.80 -16.81 7.44
C SER A 171 13.94 -16.49 6.21
N ALA A 172 12.70 -16.02 6.43
CA ALA A 172 11.77 -15.65 5.36
C ALA A 172 12.08 -14.30 4.70
N ILE A 173 12.86 -13.42 5.35
CA ILE A 173 13.08 -12.03 4.93
C ILE A 173 13.80 -11.94 3.56
N GLY A 174 14.55 -12.98 3.14
CA GLY A 174 15.18 -13.06 1.81
C GLY A 174 14.49 -13.99 0.80
N SER A 175 13.59 -14.87 1.26
CA SER A 175 13.04 -15.94 0.41
C SER A 175 12.02 -15.42 -0.60
N VAL A 176 11.21 -14.43 -0.21
CA VAL A 176 10.14 -13.85 -1.05
C VAL A 176 10.71 -13.23 -2.33
N VAL A 177 11.74 -12.39 -2.18
CA VAL A 177 12.40 -11.72 -3.31
C VAL A 177 13.06 -12.76 -4.22
N ARG A 178 13.73 -13.75 -3.64
CA ARG A 178 14.36 -14.85 -4.40
C ARG A 178 13.34 -15.66 -5.20
N GLN A 179 12.18 -15.98 -4.61
CA GLN A 179 11.11 -16.70 -5.30
C GLN A 179 10.50 -15.87 -6.43
N GLY A 180 10.28 -14.57 -6.21
CA GLY A 180 9.81 -13.65 -7.26
C GLY A 180 10.78 -13.53 -8.43
N LEU A 181 12.07 -13.34 -8.13
CA LEU A 181 13.14 -13.28 -9.13
C LEU A 181 13.27 -14.56 -9.93
N LEU A 182 13.17 -15.73 -9.28
CA LEU A 182 13.23 -17.01 -9.98
C LEU A 182 12.09 -17.14 -11.01
N LYS A 183 10.86 -16.78 -10.62
CA LYS A 183 9.69 -16.80 -11.51
C LYS A 183 9.87 -15.84 -12.69
N ALA A 184 10.37 -14.63 -12.44
CA ALA A 184 10.66 -13.65 -13.50
C ALA A 184 11.77 -14.16 -14.45
N ALA A 185 12.85 -14.72 -13.91
CA ALA A 185 13.95 -15.27 -14.69
C ALA A 185 13.51 -16.43 -15.60
N ILE A 186 12.65 -17.32 -15.11
CA ILE A 186 12.05 -18.40 -15.91
C ILE A 186 11.21 -17.80 -17.06
N GLY A 187 10.39 -16.79 -16.78
CA GLY A 187 9.60 -16.10 -17.80
C GLY A 187 10.46 -15.46 -18.89
N ILE A 188 11.53 -14.75 -18.49
CA ILE A 188 12.49 -14.13 -19.40
C ILE A 188 13.20 -15.20 -20.24
N ALA A 189 13.67 -16.29 -19.63
CA ALA A 189 14.36 -17.36 -20.33
C ALA A 189 13.46 -18.04 -21.38
N LEU A 190 12.20 -18.33 -21.03
CA LEU A 190 11.22 -18.88 -21.96
C LEU A 190 10.90 -17.90 -23.11
N GLY A 191 10.76 -16.61 -22.79
CA GLY A 191 10.56 -15.56 -23.80
C GLY A 191 11.73 -15.45 -24.77
N LEU A 192 12.96 -15.49 -24.27
CA LEU A 192 14.18 -15.47 -25.08
C LEU A 192 14.31 -16.72 -25.96
N LEU A 193 14.02 -17.90 -25.43
CA LEU A 193 14.00 -19.15 -26.22
C LEU A 193 12.95 -19.10 -27.33
N GLY A 194 11.75 -18.59 -27.04
CA GLY A 194 10.70 -18.38 -28.03
C GLY A 194 11.11 -17.38 -29.11
N ALA A 195 11.68 -16.23 -28.72
CA ALA A 195 12.16 -15.21 -29.65
C ALA A 195 13.31 -15.74 -30.53
N PHE A 196 14.24 -16.51 -29.96
CA PHE A 196 15.34 -17.12 -30.71
C PHE A 196 14.84 -18.19 -31.70
N GLY A 197 13.88 -19.03 -31.28
CA GLY A 197 13.24 -20.00 -32.17
C GLY A 197 12.52 -19.34 -33.34
N ALA A 198 11.75 -18.28 -33.07
CA ALA A 198 11.08 -17.49 -34.09
C ALA A 198 12.08 -16.80 -35.04
N ALA A 199 13.15 -16.21 -34.50
CA ALA A 199 14.21 -15.58 -35.29
C ALA A 199 14.91 -16.60 -36.22
N ARG A 200 15.15 -17.83 -35.74
CA ARG A 200 15.81 -18.90 -36.51
C ARG A 200 14.91 -19.47 -37.61
N LEU A 201 13.61 -19.56 -37.37
CA LEU A 201 12.63 -19.91 -38.40
C LEU A 201 12.57 -18.84 -39.48
N LEU A 202 12.57 -17.55 -39.11
CA LEU A 202 12.61 -16.44 -40.05
C LEU A 202 13.88 -16.47 -40.92
N THR A 203 15.06 -16.76 -40.35
CA THR A 203 16.30 -16.79 -41.13
C THR A 203 16.33 -17.93 -42.17
N ASN A 204 15.72 -19.08 -41.87
CA ASN A 204 15.62 -20.20 -42.81
C ASN A 204 14.68 -19.91 -44.00
N TYR A 205 13.77 -18.93 -43.88
CA TYR A 205 12.86 -18.51 -44.94
C TYR A 205 13.34 -17.25 -45.69
N LEU A 206 14.34 -16.53 -45.17
CA LEU A 206 14.72 -15.18 -45.65
C LEU A 206 15.41 -15.12 -47.03
N VAL A 207 15.44 -16.22 -47.78
CA VAL A 207 15.81 -16.22 -49.21
C VAL A 207 14.53 -16.45 -50.03
N GLY A 208 13.69 -15.41 -50.17
CA GLY A 208 12.60 -15.40 -51.15
C GLY A 208 11.20 -14.91 -50.72
N VAL A 209 11.02 -14.30 -49.54
CA VAL A 209 9.68 -13.90 -49.05
C VAL A 209 9.33 -12.47 -49.47
N THR A 210 8.23 -12.31 -50.21
CA THR A 210 7.62 -11.00 -50.50
C THR A 210 6.92 -10.44 -49.25
N PRO A 211 6.83 -9.10 -49.06
CA PRO A 211 6.28 -8.46 -47.86
C PRO A 211 4.83 -8.83 -47.47
N THR A 212 4.13 -9.58 -48.31
CA THR A 212 2.72 -9.98 -48.19
C THR A 212 2.50 -11.49 -48.18
N ASP A 213 3.50 -12.29 -47.77
CA ASP A 213 3.34 -13.75 -47.67
C ASP A 213 2.36 -14.14 -46.53
N PRO A 214 1.17 -14.70 -46.85
CA PRO A 214 0.17 -15.07 -45.85
C PRO A 214 0.63 -16.16 -44.88
N ALA A 215 1.57 -17.01 -45.30
CA ALA A 215 2.09 -18.09 -44.46
C ALA A 215 2.92 -17.54 -43.30
N THR A 216 3.76 -16.54 -43.57
CA THR A 216 4.55 -15.85 -42.54
C THR A 216 3.65 -15.16 -41.50
N PHE A 217 2.59 -14.48 -41.94
CA PHE A 217 1.60 -13.89 -41.02
C PHE A 217 0.86 -14.95 -40.20
N ALA A 218 0.45 -16.05 -40.81
CA ALA A 218 -0.23 -17.14 -40.10
C ALA A 218 0.63 -17.75 -38.98
N VAL A 219 1.94 -17.96 -39.24
CA VAL A 219 2.88 -18.48 -38.25
C VAL A 219 3.06 -17.51 -37.07
N VAL A 220 3.23 -16.22 -37.34
CA VAL A 220 3.39 -15.20 -36.27
C VAL A 220 2.13 -15.11 -35.42
N VAL A 221 0.95 -15.12 -36.03
CA VAL A 221 -0.34 -15.06 -35.32
C VAL A 221 -0.55 -16.32 -34.46
N LEU A 222 -0.25 -17.51 -34.98
CA LEU A 222 -0.36 -18.76 -34.21
C LEU A 222 0.64 -18.81 -33.07
N PHE A 223 1.86 -18.32 -33.27
CA PHE A 223 2.89 -18.30 -32.25
C PHE A 223 2.53 -17.32 -31.11
N LEU A 224 2.21 -16.06 -31.45
CA LEU A 224 1.80 -15.06 -30.47
C LEU A 224 0.49 -15.45 -29.78
N GLY A 225 -0.47 -16.00 -30.52
CA GLY A 225 -1.73 -16.52 -29.99
C GLY A 225 -1.51 -17.67 -29.00
N GLY A 226 -0.65 -18.64 -29.34
CA GLY A 226 -0.29 -19.74 -28.45
C GLY A 226 0.39 -19.27 -27.17
N MET A 227 1.30 -18.29 -27.27
CA MET A 227 1.95 -17.67 -26.11
C MET A 227 0.95 -16.92 -25.21
N ALA A 228 0.03 -16.16 -25.79
CA ALA A 228 -1.02 -15.47 -25.04
C ALA A 228 -1.96 -16.45 -24.31
N VAL A 229 -2.31 -17.54 -24.97
CA VAL A 229 -3.13 -18.62 -24.39
C VAL A 229 -2.38 -19.33 -23.27
N LEU A 230 -1.09 -19.66 -23.43
CA LEU A 230 -0.29 -20.27 -22.36
C LEU A 230 -0.11 -19.33 -21.16
N ALA A 231 0.13 -18.04 -21.39
CA ALA A 231 0.27 -17.05 -20.33
C ALA A 231 -1.02 -16.86 -19.52
N SER A 232 -2.19 -17.00 -20.15
CA SER A 232 -3.50 -16.85 -19.53
C SER A 232 -4.07 -18.16 -18.95
N LEU A 233 -3.69 -19.32 -19.49
CA LEU A 233 -4.14 -20.64 -19.00
C LEU A 233 -3.52 -21.02 -17.65
N VAL A 234 -2.26 -20.68 -17.40
CA VAL A 234 -1.60 -21.04 -16.12
C VAL A 234 -2.27 -20.37 -14.90
N PRO A 235 -2.61 -19.07 -14.93
CA PRO A 235 -3.42 -18.45 -13.89
C PRO A 235 -4.84 -19.03 -13.84
N ALA A 236 -5.50 -19.24 -14.98
CA ALA A 236 -6.89 -19.73 -15.04
C ALA A 236 -7.04 -21.14 -14.44
N LEU A 237 -6.12 -22.05 -14.73
CA LEU A 237 -6.11 -23.42 -14.19
C LEU A 237 -5.71 -23.47 -12.70
N ARG A 238 -5.05 -22.43 -12.19
CA ARG A 238 -4.75 -22.29 -10.76
C ARG A 238 -5.93 -21.69 -10.00
N ALA A 239 -6.66 -20.76 -10.59
CA ALA A 239 -7.85 -20.15 -10.00
C ALA A 239 -8.98 -21.18 -9.78
N THR A 240 -9.12 -22.17 -10.68
CA THR A 240 -10.14 -23.23 -10.56
C THR A 240 -9.85 -24.26 -9.45
N ARG A 241 -8.67 -24.24 -8.84
CA ARG A 241 -8.31 -25.10 -7.70
C ARG A 241 -8.55 -24.45 -6.34
N VAL A 242 -8.91 -23.16 -6.30
CA VAL A 242 -9.22 -22.46 -5.05
C VAL A 242 -10.69 -22.70 -4.71
N ASP A 243 -10.93 -23.24 -3.52
CA ASP A 243 -12.25 -23.69 -3.06
C ASP A 243 -13.23 -22.49 -2.98
N PRO A 244 -14.30 -22.44 -3.79
CA PRO A 244 -15.20 -21.28 -3.90
C PRO A 244 -15.91 -20.93 -2.59
N MET A 245 -15.97 -21.87 -1.63
CA MET A 245 -16.55 -21.64 -0.30
C MET A 245 -15.71 -20.73 0.61
N ILE A 246 -14.40 -20.54 0.33
CA ILE A 246 -13.53 -19.64 1.10
C ILE A 246 -13.69 -18.18 0.61
N ALA A 247 -14.02 -17.97 -0.66
CA ALA A 247 -14.16 -16.63 -1.25
C ALA A 247 -15.40 -15.88 -0.75
N LEU A 248 -16.50 -16.57 -0.47
CA LEU A 248 -17.77 -15.96 -0.04
C LEU A 248 -17.86 -15.63 1.46
N ARG A 249 -16.89 -16.06 2.28
CA ARG A 249 -16.93 -15.82 3.75
C ARG A 249 -16.26 -14.50 4.16
N ASN A 250 -15.60 -13.82 3.21
CA ASN A 250 -14.84 -12.58 3.43
C ASN A 250 -15.40 -11.37 2.67
N GLU A 251 -16.61 -11.46 2.10
CA GLU A 251 -17.46 -10.31 1.74
C GLU A 251 -18.49 -10.09 2.84
#